data_AF-A0A415VCT5-F1
#
_entry.id   AF-A0A415VCT5-F1
#
_cell.length_a   1.000
_cell.length_b   1.000
_cell.length_c   1.000
_cell.angle_alpha   90.00
_cell.angle_beta   90.00
_cell.angle_gamma   90.00
#
_symmetry.space_group_name_H-M   'P 1'
#
loop_
_entity.id
_entity.type
_entity.pdbx_description
1 polymer ?
#
loop_
_entity_poly.entity_id
_entity_poly.type
_entity_poly.pdbx_seq_one_letter_code
_entity_poly.pdbx_strand_id
1 'polypeptide(L)'
;MLSAITLAILLLASCSKNASELSFHDAREALDAQKVFLSRMKSDKDLSMEHFADKISKWRTLEDSVSACLMRDTIKKAHSFPLEEFSNVHDSIRDEFMRIATAKRRTFKDVLLLKMNATPYKGNKETDSLSLVASKFFESMDTIPLYKGDKTRILTTYHFFLERVIKEGITNQSQFLAFLKTEDRMFRTFLSHLYEMSDVSVSHITSGTEDVCKMIAQSSRKGNLPARDAVVYMAVRTNRRIIANAQTCVADIKSGKVTSAEQRTAYFWMTLQPFLSIDDFGMAMLSENQRKDLVQLSIDALGTIACLSRSLQMDKNMTDGLPDMFIKLYISSL
;
A
#
# COMPACT_ATOMS: atom_id res chain seq x y z
N MET A 1 13.16 0.51 -12.43
CA MET A 1 14.17 0.12 -11.45
C MET A 1 13.53 0.12 -10.08
N LEU A 2 13.15 -1.06 -9.59
CA LEU A 2 12.79 -1.29 -8.19
C LEU A 2 14.07 -1.56 -7.40
N SER A 3 14.04 -1.24 -6.09
CA SER A 3 15.13 -1.31 -5.09
C SER A 3 15.85 0.04 -4.91
N ALA A 4 15.93 0.67 -3.75
CA ALA A 4 15.72 0.22 -2.39
C ALA A 4 15.22 1.37 -1.50
N ILE A 5 14.04 1.22 -0.90
CA ILE A 5 13.70 1.88 0.37
C ILE A 5 13.12 0.81 1.29
N THR A 6 13.96 -0.18 1.60
CA THR A 6 13.78 -1.07 2.75
C THR A 6 14.76 -0.62 3.82
N LEU A 7 14.37 0.39 4.62
CA LEU A 7 14.76 0.56 6.03
C LEU A 7 14.25 1.91 6.57
N ALA A 8 13.10 1.88 7.24
CA ALA A 8 12.78 2.73 8.40
C ALA A 8 11.42 2.37 9.05
N ILE A 9 10.98 1.10 9.03
CA ILE A 9 9.74 0.69 9.73
C ILE A 9 10.02 0.32 11.21
N LEU A 10 11.29 0.20 11.62
CA LEU A 10 11.66 -0.17 13.00
C LEU A 10 11.38 0.90 14.08
N LEU A 11 10.83 2.07 13.74
CA LEU A 11 10.55 3.15 14.71
C LEU A 11 9.06 3.38 14.98
N LEU A 12 8.18 2.54 14.42
CA LEU A 12 6.78 2.46 14.81
C LEU A 12 6.46 1.07 15.38
N ALA A 13 7.37 0.54 16.21
CA ALA A 13 6.94 -0.31 17.32
C ALA A 13 6.09 0.57 18.25
N SER A 14 4.86 0.86 17.83
CA SER A 14 3.82 1.30 18.73
C SER A 14 3.68 0.13 19.69
N CYS A 15 4.22 0.29 20.91
CA CYS A 15 3.77 -0.45 22.06
C CYS A 15 2.29 -0.14 22.23
N SER A 16 1.45 -0.78 21.42
CA SER A 16 0.03 -0.68 21.56
C SER A 16 -0.30 -1.39 22.87
N LYS A 17 -0.65 -0.61 23.89
CA LYS A 17 -1.22 -1.10 25.15
C LYS A 17 -2.59 -1.79 24.96
N ASN A 18 -3.01 -2.03 23.71
CA ASN A 18 -4.29 -2.58 23.32
C ASN A 18 -4.16 -3.89 22.53
N ALA A 19 -3.06 -4.63 22.67
CA ALA A 19 -3.03 -6.03 22.24
C ALA A 19 -3.95 -6.84 23.18
N SER A 20 -5.05 -7.32 22.66
CA SER A 20 -5.94 -8.24 23.36
C SER A 20 -5.21 -9.57 23.65
N GLU A 21 -5.01 -9.81 24.96
CA GLU A 21 -5.16 -11.09 25.69
C GLU A 21 -4.23 -12.29 25.44
N LEU A 22 -3.48 -12.38 24.34
CA LEU A 22 -2.54 -13.51 24.16
C LEU A 22 -1.15 -13.15 24.71
N SER A 23 -0.88 -13.52 25.96
CA SER A 23 0.48 -13.52 26.51
C SER A 23 0.88 -14.96 26.86
N PHE A 24 1.99 -15.41 26.29
CA PHE A 24 2.53 -16.74 26.56
C PHE A 24 3.54 -16.68 27.70
N HIS A 25 3.50 -17.66 28.59
CA HIS A 25 4.43 -17.81 29.70
C HIS A 25 5.83 -18.21 29.21
N ASP A 26 5.89 -19.15 28.26
CA ASP A 26 7.15 -19.64 27.69
C ASP A 26 7.02 -20.02 26.20
N ALA A 27 8.17 -20.29 25.58
CA ALA A 27 8.25 -20.71 24.18
C ALA A 27 7.49 -22.00 23.87
N ARG A 28 7.25 -22.92 24.82
CA ARG A 28 6.50 -24.15 24.53
C ARG A 28 5.03 -23.83 24.34
N GLU A 29 4.45 -23.02 25.24
CA GLU A 29 3.07 -22.57 25.14
C GLU A 29 2.82 -21.80 23.83
N ALA A 30 3.75 -20.92 23.46
CA ALA A 30 3.69 -20.17 22.20
C ALA A 30 3.70 -21.10 20.97
N LEU A 31 4.58 -22.11 20.97
CA LEU A 31 4.67 -23.09 19.89
C LEU A 31 3.41 -23.95 19.78
N ASP A 32 2.87 -24.39 20.91
CA ASP A 32 1.64 -25.18 20.96
C ASP A 32 0.45 -24.37 20.41
N ALA A 33 0.37 -23.07 20.71
CA ALA A 33 -0.64 -22.19 20.14
C ALA A 33 -0.56 -22.10 18.60
N GLN A 34 0.64 -21.97 18.03
CA GLN A 34 0.83 -22.00 16.57
C GLN A 34 0.45 -23.38 15.98
N LYS A 35 0.84 -24.48 16.63
CA LYS A 35 0.47 -25.84 16.19
C LYS A 35 -1.06 -26.06 16.22
N VAL A 36 -1.75 -25.53 17.23
CA VAL A 36 -3.22 -25.54 17.31
C VAL A 36 -3.83 -24.71 16.19
N PHE A 37 -3.29 -23.53 15.90
CA PHE A 37 -3.73 -22.70 14.78
C PHE A 37 -3.58 -23.43 13.44
N LEU A 38 -2.41 -24.02 13.18
CA LEU A 38 -2.14 -24.83 11.99
C LEU A 38 -3.11 -26.01 11.85
N SER A 39 -3.35 -26.75 12.94
CA SER A 39 -4.28 -27.89 12.93
C SER A 39 -5.70 -27.48 12.52
N ARG A 40 -6.17 -26.32 13.01
CA ARG A 40 -7.47 -25.76 12.63
C ARG A 40 -7.52 -25.32 11.18
N MET A 41 -6.41 -24.86 10.61
CA MET A 41 -6.36 -24.45 9.21
C MET A 41 -6.46 -25.62 8.23
N LYS A 42 -5.90 -26.78 8.58
CA LYS A 42 -5.91 -27.97 7.70
C LYS A 42 -7.32 -28.45 7.35
N SER A 43 -8.33 -28.15 8.19
CA SER A 43 -9.72 -28.50 7.91
C SER A 43 -10.46 -27.45 7.06
N ASP A 44 -9.89 -26.26 6.85
CA ASP A 44 -10.51 -25.21 6.03
C ASP A 44 -10.35 -25.51 4.54
N LYS A 45 -11.47 -25.71 3.82
CA LYS A 45 -11.44 -26.00 2.37
C LYS A 45 -12.08 -24.91 1.51
N ASP A 46 -13.12 -24.26 2.03
CA ASP A 46 -13.88 -23.26 1.26
C ASP A 46 -14.23 -22.05 2.11
N LEU A 47 -13.22 -21.20 2.34
CA LEU A 47 -13.43 -19.95 3.05
C LEU A 47 -13.85 -18.84 2.09
N SER A 48 -14.86 -18.07 2.50
CA SER A 48 -15.08 -16.75 1.91
C SER A 48 -13.82 -15.89 2.10
N MET A 49 -13.63 -14.91 1.22
CA MET A 49 -12.46 -14.03 1.30
C MET A 49 -12.45 -13.20 2.61
N GLU A 50 -13.62 -12.93 3.20
CA GLU A 50 -13.73 -12.27 4.50
C GLU A 50 -13.23 -13.15 5.64
N HIS A 51 -13.68 -14.41 5.70
CA HIS A 51 -13.22 -15.37 6.71
C HIS A 51 -11.74 -15.70 6.54
N PHE A 52 -11.25 -15.77 5.29
CA PHE A 52 -9.84 -15.99 5.02
C PHE A 52 -8.98 -14.81 5.49
N ALA A 53 -9.41 -13.56 5.24
CA ALA A 53 -8.73 -12.37 5.73
C ALA A 53 -8.75 -12.25 7.26
N ASP A 54 -9.87 -12.61 7.90
CA ASP A 54 -9.98 -12.68 9.37
C ASP A 54 -9.02 -13.71 9.97
N LYS A 55 -8.85 -14.88 9.34
CA LYS A 55 -7.84 -15.86 9.79
C LYS A 55 -6.41 -15.32 9.67
N ILE A 56 -6.08 -14.62 8.59
CA ILE A 56 -4.75 -13.98 8.46
C ILE A 56 -4.57 -12.90 9.55
N SER A 57 -5.59 -12.10 9.84
CA SER A 57 -5.55 -11.12 10.92
C SER A 57 -5.29 -11.78 12.28
N LYS A 58 -6.01 -12.86 12.59
CA LYS A 58 -5.80 -13.66 13.81
C LYS A 58 -4.41 -14.28 13.90
N TRP A 59 -3.89 -14.78 12.77
CA TRP A 59 -2.52 -15.28 12.69
C TRP A 59 -1.51 -14.19 13.02
N ARG A 60 -1.65 -12.99 12.45
CA ARG A 60 -0.74 -11.87 12.74
C ARG A 60 -0.75 -11.48 14.21
N THR A 61 -1.93 -11.47 14.85
CA THR A 61 -2.02 -11.25 16.31
C THR A 61 -1.31 -12.35 17.09
N LEU A 62 -1.50 -13.61 16.71
CA LEU A 62 -0.79 -14.73 17.33
C LEU A 62 0.73 -14.61 17.14
N GLU A 63 1.18 -14.29 15.93
CA GLU A 63 2.59 -14.20 15.58
C GLU A 63 3.30 -13.04 16.30
N ASP A 64 2.62 -11.91 16.51
CA ASP A 64 3.14 -10.81 17.33
C ASP A 64 3.35 -11.25 18.78
N SER A 65 2.35 -11.92 19.38
CA SER A 65 2.46 -12.49 20.74
C SER A 65 3.55 -13.55 20.86
N VAL A 66 3.68 -14.43 19.86
CA VAL A 66 4.75 -15.43 19.78
C VAL A 66 6.09 -14.71 19.71
N SER A 67 6.27 -13.79 18.77
CA SER A 67 7.52 -13.03 18.59
C SER A 67 7.95 -12.30 19.87
N ALA A 68 7.01 -11.65 20.57
CA ALA A 68 7.27 -11.00 21.84
C ALA A 68 7.72 -12.00 22.94
N CYS A 69 7.10 -13.18 22.98
CA CYS A 69 7.51 -14.28 23.87
C CYS A 69 8.93 -14.76 23.54
N LEU A 70 9.23 -14.98 22.26
CA LEU A 70 10.53 -15.48 21.80
C LEU A 70 11.65 -14.49 22.07
N MET A 71 11.43 -13.19 21.86
CA MET A 71 12.41 -12.16 22.21
C MET A 71 12.75 -12.20 23.71
N ARG A 72 11.74 -12.33 24.56
CA ARG A 72 11.92 -12.42 26.02
C ARG A 72 12.68 -13.69 26.45
N ASP A 73 12.37 -14.83 25.84
CA ASP A 73 12.97 -16.11 26.22
C ASP A 73 14.38 -16.29 25.64
N THR A 74 14.67 -15.77 24.45
CA THR A 74 16.02 -15.77 23.86
C THR A 74 17.01 -14.99 24.73
N ILE A 75 16.58 -13.87 25.31
CA ILE A 75 17.38 -13.11 26.30
C ILE A 75 17.69 -13.96 27.54
N LYS A 76 16.80 -14.89 27.92
CA LYS A 76 16.93 -15.71 29.14
C LYS A 76 17.63 -17.05 28.92
N LYS A 77 17.54 -17.63 27.71
CA LYS A 77 17.94 -19.02 27.39
C LYS A 77 18.49 -19.17 25.96
N ALA A 78 19.59 -18.47 25.66
CA ALA A 78 20.18 -18.39 24.32
C ALA A 78 20.59 -19.74 23.67
N HIS A 79 20.89 -20.79 24.46
CA HIS A 79 21.47 -22.05 23.95
C HIS A 79 20.50 -23.25 23.88
N SER A 80 19.20 -23.05 24.15
CA SER A 80 18.19 -24.12 24.20
C SER A 80 16.91 -23.79 23.41
N PHE A 81 17.03 -22.93 22.39
CA PHE A 81 15.89 -22.31 21.73
C PHE A 81 15.50 -23.06 20.44
N PRO A 82 14.25 -23.55 20.29
CA PRO A 82 13.83 -24.39 19.16
C PRO A 82 13.43 -23.56 17.93
N LEU A 83 14.32 -22.69 17.44
CA LEU A 83 14.05 -21.79 16.30
C LEU A 83 13.56 -22.55 15.05
N GLU A 84 14.10 -23.75 14.84
CA GLU A 84 13.73 -24.61 13.71
C GLU A 84 12.27 -25.06 13.78
N GLU A 85 11.77 -25.45 14.96
CA GLU A 85 10.36 -25.86 15.10
C GLU A 85 9.41 -24.69 14.85
N PHE A 86 9.72 -23.50 15.34
CA PHE A 86 8.94 -22.29 15.06
C PHE A 86 8.91 -21.97 13.58
N SER A 87 10.07 -22.02 12.92
CA SER A 87 10.20 -21.75 11.48
C SER A 87 9.38 -22.76 10.66
N ASN A 88 9.45 -24.05 11.00
CA ASN A 88 8.71 -25.11 10.33
C ASN A 88 7.19 -24.95 10.48
N VAL A 89 6.71 -24.58 11.67
CA VAL A 89 5.27 -24.35 11.91
C VAL A 89 4.80 -23.08 11.18
N HIS A 90 5.57 -22.00 11.22
CA HIS A 90 5.30 -20.76 10.49
C HIS A 90 5.19 -21.03 8.97
N ASP A 91 6.16 -21.72 8.39
CA ASP A 91 6.16 -22.08 6.97
C ASP A 91 4.95 -22.96 6.61
N SER A 92 4.62 -23.94 7.48
CA SER A 92 3.43 -24.78 7.29
C SER A 92 2.13 -23.98 7.30
N ILE A 93 2.03 -22.94 8.13
CA ILE A 93 0.85 -22.05 8.17
C ILE A 93 0.76 -21.21 6.90
N ARG A 94 1.89 -20.70 6.41
CA ARG A 94 1.96 -19.99 5.13
C ARG A 94 1.56 -20.89 3.97
N ASP A 95 1.97 -22.15 3.96
CA ASP A 95 1.59 -23.12 2.94
C ASP A 95 0.08 -23.40 2.96
N GLU A 96 -0.53 -23.50 4.14
CA GLU A 96 -1.99 -23.63 4.27
C GLU A 96 -2.73 -22.37 3.80
N PHE A 97 -2.19 -21.16 4.06
CA PHE A 97 -2.75 -19.93 3.48
C PHE A 97 -2.65 -19.94 1.95
N MET A 98 -1.52 -20.37 1.39
CA MET A 98 -1.36 -20.52 -0.06
C MET A 98 -2.32 -21.55 -0.64
N ARG A 99 -2.54 -22.69 0.03
CA ARG A 99 -3.52 -23.70 -0.36
C ARG A 99 -4.93 -23.12 -0.42
N ILE A 100 -5.35 -22.39 0.63
CA ILE A 100 -6.68 -21.76 0.68
C ILE A 100 -6.79 -20.68 -0.41
N ALA A 101 -5.78 -19.83 -0.57
CA ALA A 101 -5.76 -18.77 -1.57
C ALA A 101 -5.89 -19.32 -3.00
N THR A 102 -5.23 -20.44 -3.30
CA THR A 102 -5.19 -21.05 -4.64
C THR A 102 -6.31 -22.04 -4.91
N ALA A 103 -7.14 -22.38 -3.92
CA ALA A 103 -8.26 -23.32 -4.09
C ALA A 103 -9.31 -22.86 -5.11
N LYS A 104 -9.41 -21.54 -5.36
CA LYS A 104 -10.34 -20.93 -6.30
C LYS A 104 -9.68 -19.74 -6.99
N ARG A 105 -10.11 -19.44 -8.22
CA ARG A 105 -9.71 -18.23 -8.95
C ARG A 105 -10.12 -16.98 -8.18
N ARG A 106 -9.23 -16.00 -8.14
CA ARG A 106 -9.40 -14.74 -7.40
C ARG A 106 -9.67 -13.56 -8.32
N THR A 107 -10.25 -12.52 -7.76
CA THR A 107 -10.59 -11.26 -8.43
C THR A 107 -9.87 -10.07 -7.77
N PHE A 108 -9.82 -8.91 -8.44
CA PHE A 108 -9.29 -7.69 -7.82
C PHE A 108 -10.10 -7.27 -6.58
N LYS A 109 -11.39 -7.62 -6.54
CA LYS A 109 -12.23 -7.45 -5.34
C LYS A 109 -11.72 -8.31 -4.18
N ASP A 110 -11.32 -9.56 -4.46
CA ASP A 110 -10.75 -10.44 -3.43
C ASP A 110 -9.42 -9.91 -2.89
N VAL A 111 -8.55 -9.42 -3.78
CA VAL A 111 -7.28 -8.77 -3.40
C VAL A 111 -7.56 -7.60 -2.46
N LEU A 112 -8.52 -6.74 -2.81
CA LEU A 112 -8.87 -5.58 -1.99
C LEU A 112 -9.45 -6.01 -0.63
N LEU A 113 -10.36 -6.97 -0.62
CA LEU A 113 -11.01 -7.46 0.59
C LEU A 113 -10.00 -8.09 1.56
N LEU A 114 -9.02 -8.83 1.03
CA LEU A 114 -7.91 -9.35 1.80
C LEU A 114 -7.15 -8.22 2.50
N LYS A 115 -6.65 -7.25 1.72
CA LYS A 115 -5.80 -6.17 2.23
C LYS A 115 -6.54 -5.26 3.22
N MET A 116 -7.83 -5.02 3.00
CA MET A 116 -8.65 -4.21 3.91
C MET A 116 -8.96 -4.92 5.24
N ASN A 117 -9.09 -6.25 5.24
CA ASN A 117 -9.52 -6.98 6.44
C ASN A 117 -8.39 -7.67 7.20
N ALA A 118 -7.29 -7.99 6.54
CA ALA A 118 -6.14 -8.65 7.14
C ALA A 118 -5.10 -7.68 7.72
N THR A 119 -5.24 -6.37 7.46
CA THR A 119 -4.33 -5.33 7.99
C THR A 119 -4.23 -5.40 9.53
N PRO A 120 -3.02 -5.34 10.11
CA PRO A 120 -2.83 -5.41 11.57
C PRO A 120 -3.29 -4.13 12.27
N TYR A 121 -3.58 -3.07 11.51
CA TYR A 121 -4.05 -1.79 12.03
C TYR A 121 -5.58 -1.71 12.20
N LYS A 122 -6.31 -2.77 11.84
CA LYS A 122 -7.77 -2.80 11.91
C LYS A 122 -8.24 -2.57 13.35
N GLY A 123 -9.04 -1.53 13.57
CA GLY A 123 -9.56 -1.17 14.90
C GLY A 123 -8.55 -0.49 15.82
N ASN A 124 -7.37 -0.10 15.31
CA ASN A 124 -6.39 0.67 16.08
C ASN A 124 -6.82 2.15 16.17
N LYS A 125 -7.27 2.56 17.36
CA LYS A 125 -7.74 3.93 17.62
C LYS A 125 -6.73 5.03 17.32
N GLU A 126 -5.42 4.78 17.52
CA GLU A 126 -4.38 5.76 17.19
C GLU A 126 -4.27 5.90 15.67
N THR A 127 -4.20 4.78 14.95
CA THR A 127 -4.15 4.75 13.49
C THR A 127 -5.39 5.40 12.87
N ASP A 128 -6.57 5.10 13.39
CA ASP A 128 -7.84 5.69 12.93
C ASP A 128 -7.86 7.21 13.14
N SER A 129 -7.39 7.69 14.29
CA SER A 129 -7.28 9.12 14.58
C SER A 129 -6.30 9.83 13.63
N LEU A 130 -5.14 9.23 13.37
CA LEU A 130 -4.15 9.76 12.43
C LEU A 130 -4.69 9.80 11.00
N SER A 131 -5.34 8.73 10.55
CA SER A 131 -5.99 8.67 9.24
C SER A 131 -7.05 9.77 9.10
N LEU A 132 -7.89 9.98 10.13
CA LEU A 132 -8.93 11.01 10.11
C LEU A 132 -8.34 12.42 9.97
N VAL A 133 -7.30 12.75 10.75
CA VAL A 133 -6.66 14.08 10.71
C VAL A 133 -6.03 14.33 9.35
N ALA A 134 -5.25 13.38 8.84
CA ALA A 134 -4.59 13.52 7.55
C ALA A 134 -5.60 13.55 6.40
N SER A 135 -6.64 12.71 6.43
CA SER A 135 -7.70 12.71 5.41
C SER A 135 -8.39 14.07 5.33
N LYS A 136 -8.78 14.67 6.46
CA LYS A 136 -9.39 16.02 6.49
C LYS A 136 -8.48 17.10 5.87
N PHE A 137 -7.18 17.03 6.14
CA PHE A 137 -6.23 17.93 5.53
C PHE A 137 -6.24 17.82 4.00
N PHE A 138 -6.23 16.60 3.46
CA PHE A 138 -6.25 16.40 2.02
C PHE A 138 -7.61 16.72 1.38
N GLU A 139 -8.71 16.37 2.03
CA GLU A 139 -10.07 16.67 1.58
C GLU A 139 -10.32 18.18 1.48
N SER A 140 -9.68 18.98 2.35
CA SER A 140 -9.73 20.46 2.26
C SER A 140 -9.19 21.01 0.93
N MET A 141 -8.44 20.21 0.17
CA MET A 141 -7.86 20.59 -1.11
C MET A 141 -8.70 20.17 -2.30
N ASP A 142 -9.70 19.31 -2.10
CA ASP A 142 -10.44 18.72 -3.20
C ASP A 142 -11.26 19.73 -4.00
N THR A 143 -11.64 20.82 -3.35
CA THR A 143 -12.39 21.95 -3.94
C THR A 143 -11.48 22.99 -4.62
N ILE A 144 -10.16 22.86 -4.51
CA ILE A 144 -9.22 23.81 -5.12
C ILE A 144 -9.19 23.58 -6.63
N PRO A 145 -9.47 24.61 -7.47
CA PRO A 145 -9.51 24.46 -8.91
C PRO A 145 -8.12 24.13 -9.47
N LEU A 146 -8.07 23.34 -10.54
CA LEU A 146 -6.81 22.99 -11.22
C LEU A 146 -6.12 24.25 -11.78
N TYR A 147 -4.81 24.16 -12.05
CA TYR A 147 -4.15 25.21 -12.80
C TYR A 147 -4.61 25.19 -14.27
N LYS A 148 -4.67 26.37 -14.89
CA LYS A 148 -4.95 26.50 -16.33
C LYS A 148 -3.65 26.52 -17.11
N GLY A 149 -3.61 25.82 -18.24
CA GLY A 149 -2.46 25.80 -19.14
C GLY A 149 -2.53 24.62 -20.09
N ASP A 150 -1.66 24.62 -21.09
CA ASP A 150 -1.38 23.44 -21.89
C ASP A 150 -0.41 22.49 -21.14
N LYS A 151 -0.21 21.30 -21.72
CA LYS A 151 0.70 20.28 -21.16
C LYS A 151 2.11 20.83 -20.90
N THR A 152 2.65 21.65 -21.78
CA THR A 152 4.00 22.21 -21.67
C THR A 152 4.11 23.12 -20.46
N ARG A 153 3.20 24.09 -20.31
CA ARG A 153 3.18 25.00 -19.17
C ARG A 153 3.02 24.26 -17.85
N ILE A 154 2.16 23.23 -17.81
CA ILE A 154 1.92 22.43 -16.62
C ILE A 154 3.19 21.69 -16.19
N LEU A 155 3.85 21.00 -17.13
CA LEU A 155 5.09 20.27 -16.85
C LEU A 155 6.21 21.19 -16.37
N THR A 156 6.43 22.32 -17.07
CA THR A 156 7.45 23.30 -16.69
C THR A 156 7.18 23.90 -15.32
N THR A 157 5.93 24.25 -15.02
CA THR A 157 5.55 24.81 -13.71
C THR A 157 5.78 23.81 -12.58
N TYR A 158 5.41 22.54 -12.80
CA TYR A 158 5.60 21.50 -11.79
C TYR A 158 7.10 21.21 -11.57
N HIS A 159 7.89 21.14 -12.66
CA HIS A 159 9.33 20.96 -12.57
C HIS A 159 10.00 22.08 -11.75
N PHE A 160 9.76 23.35 -12.08
CA PHE A 160 10.34 24.48 -11.33
C PHE A 160 9.88 24.53 -9.87
N PHE A 161 8.64 24.14 -9.59
CA PHE A 161 8.17 24.02 -8.22
C PHE A 161 9.00 22.99 -7.44
N LEU A 162 9.24 21.80 -8.01
CA LEU A 162 10.04 20.76 -7.36
C LEU A 162 11.49 21.20 -7.16
N GLU A 163 12.13 21.81 -8.17
CA GLU A 163 13.49 22.34 -8.05
C GLU A 163 13.61 23.38 -6.93
N ARG A 164 12.64 24.30 -6.85
CA ARG A 164 12.60 25.29 -5.78
C ARG A 164 12.50 24.64 -4.41
N VAL A 165 11.60 23.66 -4.24
CA VAL A 165 11.43 22.94 -2.97
C VAL A 165 12.71 22.19 -2.57
N ILE A 166 13.38 21.55 -3.53
CA ILE A 166 14.66 20.86 -3.30
C ILE A 166 15.75 21.85 -2.86
N LYS A 167 15.83 23.01 -3.51
CA LYS A 167 16.81 24.06 -3.20
C LYS A 167 16.57 24.70 -1.83
N GLU A 168 15.32 25.01 -1.50
CA GLU A 168 14.96 25.70 -0.25
C GLU A 168 14.94 24.76 0.95
N GLY A 169 14.66 23.48 0.72
CA GLY A 169 14.52 22.50 1.79
C GLY A 169 13.16 22.53 2.48
N ILE A 170 12.83 21.44 3.16
CA ILE A 170 11.70 21.37 4.10
C ILE A 170 12.28 21.15 5.50
N THR A 171 12.28 22.21 6.32
CA THR A 171 12.93 22.22 7.65
C THR A 171 11.95 22.32 8.81
N ASN A 172 10.65 22.49 8.54
CA ASN A 172 9.62 22.53 9.58
C ASN A 172 8.25 22.07 9.05
N GLN A 173 7.32 21.85 9.98
CA GLN A 173 5.97 21.36 9.71
C GLN A 173 5.18 22.28 8.75
N SER A 174 5.31 23.60 8.89
CA SER A 174 4.57 24.55 8.05
C SER A 174 4.98 24.42 6.58
N GLN A 175 6.29 24.37 6.32
CA GLN A 175 6.84 24.14 4.98
C GLN A 175 6.42 22.77 4.42
N PHE A 176 6.43 21.73 5.25
CA PHE A 176 6.00 20.39 4.84
C PHE A 176 4.54 20.39 4.38
N LEU A 177 3.63 20.94 5.19
CA LEU A 177 2.21 21.02 4.83
C LEU A 177 1.97 21.94 3.63
N ALA A 178 2.70 23.05 3.50
CA ALA A 178 2.61 23.94 2.34
C ALA A 178 3.07 23.26 1.04
N PHE A 179 4.13 22.45 1.11
CA PHE A 179 4.57 21.60 0.01
C PHE A 179 3.46 20.64 -0.41
N LEU A 180 2.91 19.86 0.53
CA LEU A 180 1.83 18.89 0.24
C LEU A 180 0.63 19.57 -0.42
N LYS A 181 0.27 20.77 0.06
CA LYS A 181 -0.85 21.53 -0.52
C LYS A 181 -0.64 21.92 -1.96
N THR A 182 0.53 22.48 -2.24
CA THR A 182 0.86 22.95 -3.59
C THR A 182 1.00 21.76 -4.53
N GLU A 183 1.63 20.69 -4.06
CA GLU A 183 1.92 19.52 -4.85
C GLU A 183 0.69 18.68 -5.19
N ASP A 184 -0.29 18.52 -4.28
CA ASP A 184 -1.56 17.82 -4.56
C ASP A 184 -2.30 18.49 -5.74
N ARG A 185 -2.37 19.83 -5.75
CA ARG A 185 -2.95 20.59 -6.86
C ARG A 185 -2.17 20.43 -8.16
N MET A 186 -0.83 20.49 -8.11
CA MET A 186 0.03 20.28 -9.29
C MET A 186 -0.16 18.89 -9.85
N PHE A 187 -0.22 17.86 -9.01
CA PHE A 187 -0.41 16.48 -9.43
C PHE A 187 -1.79 16.24 -10.04
N ARG A 188 -2.86 16.76 -9.44
CA ARG A 188 -4.22 16.70 -10.02
C ARG A 188 -4.29 17.41 -11.38
N THR A 189 -3.60 18.55 -11.51
CA THR A 189 -3.50 19.26 -12.79
C THR A 189 -2.71 18.45 -13.81
N PHE A 190 -1.61 17.81 -13.41
CA PHE A 190 -0.85 16.91 -14.28
C PHE A 190 -1.73 15.75 -14.78
N LEU A 191 -2.53 15.13 -13.90
CA LEU A 191 -3.42 14.03 -14.28
C LEU A 191 -4.49 14.44 -15.29
N SER A 192 -5.01 15.67 -15.25
CA SER A 192 -6.02 16.10 -16.24
C SER A 192 -5.48 16.18 -17.67
N HIS A 193 -4.17 16.15 -17.84
CA HIS A 193 -3.49 16.13 -19.14
C HIS A 193 -2.74 14.82 -19.40
N LEU A 194 -2.94 13.77 -18.58
CA LEU A 194 -2.14 12.55 -18.64
C LEU A 194 -2.14 11.89 -20.04
N TYR A 195 -3.29 11.85 -20.71
CA TYR A 195 -3.42 11.33 -22.07
C TYR A 195 -2.65 12.16 -23.13
N GLU A 196 -2.24 13.39 -22.83
CA GLU A 196 -1.49 14.26 -23.74
C GLU A 196 0.03 14.10 -23.59
N MET A 197 0.51 13.31 -22.63
CA MET A 197 1.91 13.24 -22.22
C MET A 197 2.73 12.13 -22.90
N SER A 198 2.20 11.43 -23.90
CA SER A 198 2.90 10.29 -24.54
C SER A 198 4.19 10.65 -25.27
N ASP A 199 4.28 11.88 -25.75
CA ASP A 199 5.37 12.43 -26.55
C ASP A 199 6.34 13.27 -25.73
N VAL A 200 6.11 13.44 -24.41
CA VAL A 200 6.93 14.30 -23.55
C VAL A 200 7.49 13.50 -22.39
N SER A 201 8.77 13.72 -22.08
CA SER A 201 9.38 13.12 -20.89
C SER A 201 8.80 13.71 -19.60
N VAL A 202 8.33 12.83 -18.72
CA VAL A 202 7.91 13.16 -17.35
C VAL A 202 8.97 12.77 -16.30
N SER A 203 10.20 12.45 -16.75
CA SER A 203 11.29 11.97 -15.89
C SER A 203 11.65 12.98 -14.80
N HIS A 204 11.73 14.28 -15.14
CA HIS A 204 12.06 15.34 -14.19
C HIS A 204 11.05 15.47 -13.04
N ILE A 205 9.77 15.24 -13.32
CA ILE A 205 8.74 15.21 -12.26
C ILE A 205 8.95 13.97 -11.40
N THR A 206 9.20 12.82 -12.02
CA THR A 206 9.41 11.56 -11.29
C THR A 206 10.63 11.67 -10.37
N SER A 207 11.81 12.03 -10.89
CA SER A 207 13.03 12.19 -10.11
C SER A 207 12.92 13.32 -9.08
N GLY A 208 12.35 14.47 -9.46
CA GLY A 208 12.15 15.58 -8.53
C GLY A 208 11.23 15.22 -7.36
N THR A 209 10.16 14.47 -7.61
CA THR A 209 9.30 13.97 -6.52
C THR A 209 10.01 12.95 -5.64
N GLU A 210 10.87 12.10 -6.21
CA GLU A 210 11.70 11.16 -5.46
C GLU A 210 12.69 11.90 -4.53
N ASP A 211 13.37 12.93 -5.05
CA ASP A 211 14.32 13.73 -4.29
C ASP A 211 13.64 14.49 -3.15
N VAL A 212 12.45 15.03 -3.37
CA VAL A 212 11.65 15.65 -2.29
C VAL A 212 11.24 14.61 -1.24
N CYS A 213 10.86 13.39 -1.64
CA CYS A 213 10.54 12.31 -0.69
C CYS A 213 11.77 11.94 0.17
N LYS A 214 12.95 11.82 -0.45
CA LYS A 214 14.22 11.59 0.26
C LYS A 214 14.51 12.72 1.24
N MET A 215 14.32 13.96 0.81
CA MET A 215 14.52 15.14 1.65
C MET A 215 13.58 15.16 2.87
N ILE A 216 12.29 14.84 2.70
CA ILE A 216 11.33 14.74 3.81
C ILE A 216 11.76 13.67 4.81
N ALA A 217 12.18 12.49 4.31
CA ALA A 217 12.68 11.41 5.17
C ALA A 217 13.94 11.83 5.94
N GLN A 218 14.87 12.53 5.29
CA GLN A 218 16.06 13.07 5.95
C GLN A 218 15.73 14.14 6.98
N SER A 219 14.79 15.03 6.67
CA SER A 219 14.32 16.08 7.59
C SER A 219 13.71 15.48 8.85
N SER A 220 12.91 14.41 8.68
CA SER A 220 12.37 13.65 9.81
C SER A 220 13.47 12.98 10.64
N ARG A 221 14.47 12.34 10.03
CA ARG A 221 15.60 11.72 10.75
C ARG A 221 16.43 12.73 11.55
N LYS A 222 16.51 13.98 11.08
CA LYS A 222 17.20 15.07 11.78
C LYS A 222 16.37 15.69 12.92
N GLY A 223 15.12 15.27 13.10
CA GLY A 223 14.22 15.81 14.12
C GLY A 223 13.50 17.11 13.73
N ASN A 224 13.65 17.57 12.48
CA ASN A 224 13.00 18.79 11.98
C ASN A 224 11.50 18.58 11.69
N LEU A 225 11.10 17.33 11.44
CA LEU A 225 9.72 16.90 11.25
C LEU A 225 9.42 15.71 12.17
N PRO A 226 8.28 15.69 12.88
CA PRO A 226 7.85 14.52 13.61
C PRO A 226 7.75 13.31 12.66
N ALA A 227 8.45 12.22 12.97
CA ALA A 227 8.48 11.04 12.10
C ALA A 227 7.11 10.45 11.84
N ARG A 228 6.25 10.44 12.86
CA ARG A 228 4.85 10.01 12.74
C ARG A 228 4.10 10.84 11.70
N ASP A 229 4.21 12.16 11.75
CA ASP A 229 3.51 13.05 10.83
C ASP A 229 4.02 12.88 9.41
N ALA A 230 5.35 12.82 9.22
CA ALA A 230 5.95 12.59 7.90
C ALA A 230 5.42 11.28 7.28
N VAL A 231 5.41 10.18 8.04
CA VAL A 231 4.92 8.88 7.56
C VAL A 231 3.42 8.93 7.23
N VAL A 232 2.59 9.48 8.13
CA VAL A 232 1.13 9.54 7.95
C VAL A 232 0.74 10.38 6.74
N TYR A 233 1.22 11.62 6.63
CA TYR A 233 0.87 12.49 5.52
C TYR A 233 1.41 11.98 4.19
N MET A 234 2.61 11.39 4.17
CA MET A 234 3.17 10.82 2.94
C MET A 234 2.45 9.54 2.51
N ALA A 235 1.96 8.72 3.44
CA ALA A 235 1.13 7.55 3.12
C ALA A 235 -0.20 7.98 2.49
N VAL A 236 -0.92 8.94 3.10
CA VAL A 236 -2.17 9.46 2.53
C VAL A 236 -1.93 10.09 1.15
N ARG A 237 -0.88 10.91 1.01
CA ARG A 237 -0.47 11.48 -0.29
C ARG A 237 -0.25 10.38 -1.34
N THR A 238 0.52 9.35 -1.00
CA THR A 238 0.85 8.27 -1.92
C THR A 238 -0.39 7.51 -2.35
N ASN A 239 -1.29 7.18 -1.41
CA ASN A 239 -2.56 6.55 -1.70
C ASN A 239 -3.44 7.40 -2.62
N ARG A 240 -3.58 8.70 -2.31
CA ARG A 240 -4.33 9.65 -3.15
C ARG A 240 -3.80 9.66 -4.57
N ARG A 241 -2.47 9.72 -4.74
CA ARG A 241 -1.83 9.72 -6.06
C ARG A 241 -2.10 8.41 -6.81
N ILE A 242 -1.92 7.26 -6.17
CA ILE A 242 -2.13 5.94 -6.79
C ILE A 242 -3.60 5.75 -7.23
N ILE A 243 -4.55 6.12 -6.38
CA ILE A 243 -5.99 5.99 -6.66
C ILE A 243 -6.41 6.93 -7.78
N ALA A 244 -6.08 8.23 -7.68
CA ALA A 244 -6.43 9.22 -8.69
C ALA A 244 -5.80 8.88 -10.05
N ASN A 245 -4.58 8.36 -10.04
CA ASN A 245 -3.91 7.90 -11.25
C ASN A 245 -4.72 6.77 -11.92
N ALA A 246 -5.03 5.70 -11.19
CA ALA A 246 -5.81 4.58 -11.71
C ALA A 246 -7.22 5.02 -12.19
N GLN A 247 -7.90 5.90 -11.47
CA GLN A 247 -9.20 6.45 -11.89
C GLN A 247 -9.09 7.22 -13.21
N THR A 248 -8.06 8.05 -13.35
CA THR A 248 -7.79 8.80 -14.60
C THR A 248 -7.51 7.84 -15.75
N CYS A 249 -6.72 6.79 -15.52
CA CYS A 249 -6.44 5.74 -16.51
C CYS A 249 -7.74 5.09 -17.02
N VAL A 250 -8.60 4.66 -16.10
CA VAL A 250 -9.90 4.05 -16.41
C VAL A 250 -10.76 5.03 -17.22
N ALA A 251 -10.83 6.29 -16.82
CA ALA A 251 -11.64 7.31 -17.49
C ALA A 251 -11.13 7.62 -18.92
N ASP A 252 -9.82 7.77 -19.09
CA ASP A 252 -9.21 8.07 -20.40
C ASP A 252 -9.34 6.88 -21.37
N ILE A 253 -9.26 5.64 -20.87
CA ILE A 253 -9.54 4.43 -21.65
C ILE A 253 -11.02 4.37 -22.07
N LYS A 254 -11.95 4.57 -21.12
CA LYS A 254 -13.39 4.56 -21.42
C LYS A 254 -13.80 5.65 -22.41
N SER A 255 -13.11 6.79 -22.42
CA SER A 255 -13.36 7.90 -23.35
C SER A 255 -12.59 7.80 -24.67
N GLY A 256 -11.79 6.76 -24.89
CA GLY A 256 -11.09 6.53 -26.16
C GLY A 256 -9.92 7.48 -26.43
N LYS A 257 -9.41 8.20 -25.42
CA LYS A 257 -8.30 9.14 -25.59
C LYS A 257 -6.94 8.46 -25.78
N VAL A 258 -6.84 7.19 -25.41
CA VAL A 258 -5.58 6.43 -25.42
C VAL A 258 -5.36 5.72 -26.74
N THR A 259 -4.37 6.16 -27.51
CA THR A 259 -4.21 5.74 -28.91
C THR A 259 -2.93 4.93 -29.17
N SER A 260 -1.84 5.20 -28.44
CA SER A 260 -0.54 4.55 -28.66
C SER A 260 -0.34 3.27 -27.83
N ALA A 261 0.51 2.36 -28.29
CA ALA A 261 0.83 1.12 -27.58
C ALA A 261 1.62 1.39 -26.28
N GLU A 262 2.49 2.39 -26.30
CA GLU A 262 3.28 2.86 -25.15
C GLU A 262 2.35 3.39 -24.06
N GLN A 263 1.37 4.23 -24.44
CA GLN A 263 0.37 4.71 -23.49
C GLN A 263 -0.44 3.57 -22.91
N ARG A 264 -0.93 2.64 -23.73
CA ARG A 264 -1.70 1.48 -23.25
C ARG A 264 -0.90 0.64 -22.26
N THR A 265 0.40 0.46 -22.51
CA THR A 265 1.29 -0.26 -21.59
C THR A 265 1.45 0.48 -20.26
N ALA A 266 1.67 1.80 -20.29
CA ALA A 266 1.73 2.60 -19.06
C ALA A 266 0.40 2.55 -18.29
N TYR A 267 -0.73 2.75 -18.99
CA TYR A 267 -2.07 2.69 -18.41
C TYR A 267 -2.41 1.33 -17.80
N PHE A 268 -1.92 0.23 -18.39
CA PHE A 268 -2.09 -1.11 -17.82
C PHE A 268 -1.47 -1.21 -16.43
N TRP A 269 -0.21 -0.82 -16.28
CA TRP A 269 0.48 -0.85 -14.99
C TRP A 269 -0.11 0.15 -13.98
N MET A 270 -0.47 1.34 -14.43
CA MET A 270 -1.06 2.38 -13.58
C MET A 270 -2.45 2.00 -13.06
N THR A 271 -3.24 1.26 -13.84
CA THR A 271 -4.53 0.69 -13.40
C THR A 271 -4.36 -0.40 -12.35
N LEU A 272 -3.29 -1.20 -12.43
CA LEU A 272 -2.99 -2.28 -11.48
C LEU A 272 -2.37 -1.79 -10.17
N GLN A 273 -1.72 -0.63 -10.19
CA GLN A 273 -0.93 -0.10 -9.08
C GLN A 273 -1.64 -0.08 -7.71
N PRO A 274 -2.94 0.28 -7.60
CA PRO A 274 -3.63 0.28 -6.30
C PRO A 274 -3.66 -1.10 -5.62
N PHE A 275 -3.77 -2.17 -6.39
CA PHE A 275 -3.82 -3.54 -5.88
C PHE A 275 -2.44 -4.07 -5.51
N LEU A 276 -1.39 -3.57 -6.17
CA LEU A 276 -0.01 -3.99 -5.96
C LEU A 276 0.70 -3.21 -4.85
N SER A 277 0.56 -1.89 -4.83
CA SER A 277 1.50 -1.01 -4.10
C SER A 277 0.98 -0.45 -2.77
N ILE A 278 -0.34 -0.40 -2.55
CA ILE A 278 -0.89 0.08 -1.26
C ILE A 278 -0.68 -1.01 -0.21
N ASP A 279 0.24 -0.82 0.73
CA ASP A 279 0.54 -1.78 1.80
C ASP A 279 -0.49 -1.75 2.94
N ASP A 280 -0.27 -2.54 4.00
CA ASP A 280 -1.21 -2.62 5.13
C ASP A 280 -1.39 -1.29 5.88
N PHE A 281 -0.32 -0.51 6.02
CA PHE A 281 -0.39 0.82 6.64
C PHE A 281 -1.11 1.81 5.72
N GLY A 282 -0.81 1.77 4.43
CA GLY A 282 -1.52 2.49 3.39
C GLY A 282 -3.01 2.18 3.43
N MET A 283 -3.41 0.91 3.51
CA MET A 283 -4.81 0.50 3.65
C MET A 283 -5.47 1.05 4.91
N ALA A 284 -4.73 1.16 6.02
CA ALA A 284 -5.23 1.77 7.25
C ALA A 284 -5.41 3.29 7.12
N MET A 285 -4.54 3.95 6.34
CA MET A 285 -4.56 5.41 6.14
C MET A 285 -5.64 5.91 5.17
N LEU A 286 -6.31 5.04 4.42
CA LEU A 286 -7.36 5.43 3.47
C LEU A 286 -8.56 6.11 4.15
N SER A 287 -8.97 7.25 3.61
CA SER A 287 -10.26 7.87 3.96
C SER A 287 -11.44 7.01 3.50
N GLU A 288 -12.62 7.24 4.07
CA GLU A 288 -13.83 6.50 3.69
C GLU A 288 -14.14 6.63 2.18
N ASN A 289 -13.95 7.81 1.61
CA ASN A 289 -14.14 8.05 0.18
C ASN A 289 -13.11 7.27 -0.65
N GLN A 290 -11.84 7.27 -0.24
CA GLN A 290 -10.81 6.50 -0.94
C GLN A 290 -11.07 4.99 -0.88
N ARG A 291 -11.65 4.48 0.21
CA ARG A 291 -12.08 3.07 0.30
C ARG A 291 -13.17 2.77 -0.71
N LYS A 292 -14.19 3.64 -0.84
CA LYS A 292 -15.25 3.51 -1.85
C LYS A 292 -14.68 3.58 -3.26
N ASP A 293 -13.76 4.50 -3.52
CA ASP A 293 -13.07 4.65 -4.79
C ASP A 293 -12.29 3.38 -5.17
N LEU A 294 -11.57 2.76 -4.23
CA LEU A 294 -10.87 1.50 -4.48
C LEU A 294 -11.82 0.34 -4.78
N VAL A 295 -12.95 0.26 -4.08
CA VAL A 295 -13.98 -0.76 -4.36
C VAL A 295 -14.51 -0.57 -5.78
N GLN A 296 -14.82 0.66 -6.17
CA GLN A 296 -15.29 0.97 -7.52
C GLN A 296 -14.21 0.67 -8.57
N LEU A 297 -12.94 1.03 -8.31
CA LEU A 297 -11.81 0.68 -9.14
C LEU A 297 -11.65 -0.84 -9.32
N SER A 298 -11.90 -1.65 -8.29
CA SER A 298 -11.81 -3.12 -8.42
C SER A 298 -12.81 -3.68 -9.44
N ILE A 299 -13.95 -3.01 -9.61
CA ILE A 299 -14.98 -3.36 -10.59
C ILE A 299 -14.57 -2.85 -11.98
N ASP A 300 -14.16 -1.59 -12.07
CA ASP A 300 -13.80 -0.94 -13.34
C ASP A 300 -12.48 -1.45 -13.94
N ALA A 301 -11.53 -1.83 -13.10
CA ALA A 301 -10.23 -2.34 -13.51
C ALA A 301 -10.37 -3.63 -14.33
N LEU A 302 -11.33 -4.51 -14.00
CA LEU A 302 -11.50 -5.78 -14.73
C LEU A 302 -11.75 -5.54 -16.23
N GLY A 303 -12.71 -4.68 -16.56
CA GLY A 303 -13.02 -4.34 -17.95
C GLY A 303 -11.89 -3.57 -18.64
N THR A 304 -11.24 -2.67 -17.90
CA THR A 304 -10.14 -1.82 -18.39
C THR A 304 -8.90 -2.66 -18.72
N ILE A 305 -8.51 -3.56 -17.82
CA ILE A 305 -7.40 -4.50 -18.00
C ILE A 305 -7.69 -5.44 -19.16
N ALA A 306 -8.89 -6.03 -19.24
CA ALA A 306 -9.25 -6.91 -20.36
C ALA A 306 -9.19 -6.18 -21.72
N CYS A 307 -9.61 -4.90 -21.77
CA CYS A 307 -9.49 -4.06 -22.96
C CYS A 307 -8.02 -3.85 -23.35
N LEU A 308 -7.20 -3.42 -22.39
CA LEU A 308 -5.78 -3.15 -22.58
C LEU A 308 -5.02 -4.41 -22.98
N SER A 309 -5.21 -5.53 -22.28
CA SER A 309 -4.57 -6.81 -22.57
C SER A 309 -4.85 -7.31 -23.98
N ARG A 310 -6.10 -7.18 -24.45
CA ARG A 310 -6.45 -7.53 -25.83
C ARG A 310 -5.74 -6.64 -26.84
N SER A 311 -5.73 -5.33 -26.59
CA SER A 311 -5.08 -4.36 -27.49
C SER A 311 -3.56 -4.52 -27.57
N LEU A 312 -2.94 -5.00 -26.49
CA LEU A 312 -1.51 -5.25 -26.36
C LEU A 312 -1.11 -6.69 -26.70
N GLN A 313 -2.07 -7.53 -27.11
CA GLN A 313 -1.84 -8.95 -27.42
C GLN A 313 -1.18 -9.73 -26.27
N MET A 314 -1.52 -9.38 -25.03
CA MET A 314 -0.99 -10.06 -23.85
C MET A 314 -1.59 -11.45 -23.68
N ASP A 315 -0.82 -12.37 -23.09
CA ASP A 315 -1.33 -13.68 -22.73
C ASP A 315 -2.51 -13.55 -21.75
N LYS A 316 -3.65 -14.13 -22.15
CA LYS A 316 -4.87 -14.15 -21.35
C LYS A 316 -4.66 -14.90 -20.04
N ASN A 317 -3.88 -15.98 -20.03
CA ASN A 317 -3.62 -16.74 -18.81
C ASN A 317 -2.81 -15.93 -17.79
N MET A 318 -1.86 -15.12 -18.27
CA MET A 318 -1.10 -14.19 -17.44
C MET A 318 -2.00 -13.13 -16.81
N THR A 319 -2.87 -12.52 -17.61
CA THR A 319 -3.70 -11.38 -17.20
C THR A 319 -4.86 -11.79 -16.29
N ASP A 320 -5.51 -12.92 -16.58
CA ASP A 320 -6.55 -13.52 -15.72
C ASP A 320 -5.96 -14.04 -14.39
N GLY A 321 -4.65 -14.35 -14.34
CA GLY A 321 -3.94 -14.82 -13.15
C GLY A 321 -3.39 -13.73 -12.22
N LEU A 322 -3.52 -12.45 -12.59
CA LEU A 322 -2.96 -11.34 -11.79
C LEU A 322 -3.51 -11.25 -10.37
N PRO A 323 -4.83 -11.37 -10.12
CA PRO A 323 -5.35 -11.34 -8.76
C PRO A 323 -4.82 -12.50 -7.90
N ASP A 324 -4.70 -13.70 -8.48
CA ASP A 324 -4.13 -14.86 -7.81
C ASP A 324 -2.66 -14.57 -7.41
N MET A 325 -1.89 -13.98 -8.32
CA MET A 325 -0.50 -13.56 -8.05
C MET A 325 -0.41 -12.52 -6.94
N PHE A 326 -1.30 -11.53 -6.90
CA PHE A 326 -1.26 -10.48 -5.88
C PHE A 326 -1.59 -11.00 -4.49
N ILE A 327 -2.54 -11.93 -4.37
CA ILE A 327 -2.82 -12.59 -3.09
C ILE A 327 -1.63 -13.46 -2.65
N LYS A 328 -0.98 -14.19 -3.58
CA LYS A 328 0.23 -14.94 -3.27
C LYS A 328 1.35 -14.03 -2.75
N LEU A 329 1.61 -12.91 -3.44
CA LEU A 329 2.61 -11.93 -3.00
C LEU A 329 2.30 -11.38 -1.61
N TYR A 330 1.03 -11.10 -1.31
CA TYR A 330 0.61 -10.69 0.02
C TYR A 330 0.93 -11.76 1.07
N ILE A 331 0.57 -13.03 0.82
CA ILE A 331 0.80 -14.15 1.74
C ILE A 331 2.31 -14.42 1.93
N SER A 332 3.10 -14.30 0.87
CA SER A 332 4.56 -14.44 0.95
C SER A 332 5.25 -13.36 1.79
N SER A 333 4.57 -12.24 2.03
CA SER A 333 5.08 -11.14 2.88
C SER A 333 4.61 -11.20 4.33
N LEU A 334 3.79 -12.21 4.69
CA LEU A 334 3.28 -12.41 6.05
C LEU A 334 4.36 -12.84 7.04
#